data_AF-A0A852TAB1-F1
#
_entry.id   AF-A0A852TAB1-F1
#
_cell.length_a   1.000
_cell.length_b   1.000
_cell.length_c   1.000
_cell.angle_alpha   90.00
_cell.angle_beta   90.00
_cell.angle_gamma   90.00
#
_symmetry.space_group_name_H-M   'P 1'
#
loop_
_entity.id
_entity.type
_entity.pdbx_description
1 polymer ?
#
loop_
_entity_poly.entity_id
_entity_poly.type
_entity_poly.pdbx_seq_one_letter_code
_entity_poly.pdbx_strand_id
1 'polypeptide(L)'
;MLKNRLKFIGSLFRQKKESSLQTKILKATNGIKTIPLTVQVADTPKKRDKGLMFVEQLPENEGMLFVFSGKTYGGFWMKNTFIPLSIAFLDSDGKILKILDMMPCKEDFCPTYDPELTYHYALEVNLGWFEKNQIKEGDFIKF
;
A
#
# COMPACT_ATOMS: atom_id res chain seq x y z
N MET A 1 31.31 -33.31 -44.84
CA MET A 1 29.93 -33.75 -44.53
C MET A 1 29.71 -33.58 -43.03
N LEU A 2 28.76 -32.72 -42.64
CA LEU A 2 28.04 -32.61 -41.35
C LEU A 2 28.85 -32.33 -40.06
N LYS A 3 28.44 -31.51 -39.08
CA LYS A 3 27.41 -30.48 -38.88
C LYS A 3 27.73 -29.82 -37.52
N ASN A 4 27.44 -28.52 -37.40
CA ASN A 4 27.42 -27.68 -36.19
C ASN A 4 26.95 -28.35 -34.87
N ARG A 5 27.56 -27.93 -33.75
CA ARG A 5 26.87 -27.60 -32.46
C ARG A 5 27.61 -26.41 -31.83
N LEU A 6 27.27 -25.18 -32.18
CA LEU A 6 26.23 -24.31 -31.56
C LEU A 6 26.41 -24.08 -30.05
N LYS A 7 26.86 -22.85 -29.73
CA LYS A 7 26.77 -22.13 -28.44
C LYS A 7 25.38 -22.27 -27.83
N PHE A 8 25.29 -22.45 -26.51
CA PHE A 8 24.14 -22.14 -25.61
C PHE A 8 24.51 -22.77 -24.23
N ILE A 9 24.41 -22.16 -23.04
CA ILE A 9 23.77 -20.92 -22.57
C ILE A 9 24.52 -20.51 -21.29
N GLY A 10 25.03 -19.28 -21.24
CA GLY A 10 25.25 -18.63 -19.95
C GLY A 10 23.89 -18.36 -19.33
N SER A 11 23.50 -19.11 -18.30
CA SER A 11 22.38 -18.77 -17.44
C SER A 11 22.44 -19.56 -16.14
N LEU A 12 23.52 -19.39 -15.39
CA LEU A 12 23.58 -19.72 -13.95
C LEU A 12 23.66 -18.44 -13.10
N PHE A 13 23.08 -17.33 -13.56
CA PHE A 13 22.94 -16.11 -12.76
C PHE A 13 21.63 -15.41 -13.08
N ARG A 14 20.52 -16.03 -12.69
CA ARG A 14 19.30 -15.27 -12.40
C ARG A 14 18.47 -16.02 -11.36
N GLN A 15 19.09 -16.31 -10.21
CA GLN A 15 18.29 -16.45 -9.00
C GLN A 15 17.55 -15.13 -8.81
N LYS A 16 16.25 -15.23 -9.02
CA LYS A 16 15.24 -14.18 -8.95
C LYS A 16 15.46 -13.42 -7.65
N LYS A 17 15.88 -12.16 -7.74
CA LYS A 17 15.85 -11.19 -6.64
C LYS A 17 14.39 -11.04 -6.24
N GLU A 18 13.93 -11.86 -5.31
CA GLU A 18 12.63 -11.70 -4.66
C GLU A 18 12.78 -10.43 -3.81
N SER A 19 12.48 -9.28 -4.42
CA SER A 19 12.84 -7.99 -3.85
C SER A 19 12.06 -7.80 -2.55
N SER A 20 12.76 -7.66 -1.44
CA SER A 20 12.21 -7.13 -0.21
C SER A 20 11.36 -5.89 -0.52
N LEU A 21 10.18 -5.79 0.09
CA LEU A 21 9.39 -4.58 0.02
C LEU A 21 10.22 -3.43 0.60
N GLN A 22 10.34 -2.36 -0.17
CA GLN A 22 11.00 -1.14 0.30
C GLN A 22 10.19 -0.59 1.47
N THR A 23 10.86 -0.18 2.54
CA THR A 23 10.26 0.58 3.64
C THR A 23 10.61 2.06 3.56
N LYS A 24 9.72 2.90 4.07
CA LYS A 24 9.91 4.35 4.23
C LYS A 24 9.34 4.80 5.57
N ILE A 25 9.88 5.90 6.12
CA ILE A 25 9.26 6.56 7.27
C ILE A 25 8.51 7.78 6.73
N LEU A 26 7.19 7.77 6.90
CA LEU A 26 6.32 8.91 6.63
C LEU A 26 6.11 9.70 7.91
N LYS A 27 5.61 10.94 7.75
CA LYS A 27 5.22 11.81 8.86
C LYS A 27 3.76 12.22 8.68
N ALA A 28 2.87 11.72 9.53
CA ALA A 28 1.49 12.20 9.59
C ALA A 28 1.43 13.44 10.49
N THR A 29 0.82 14.53 10.03
CA THR A 29 0.74 15.78 10.77
C THR A 29 -0.65 16.40 10.73
N ASN A 30 -1.12 16.87 11.87
CA ASN A 30 -2.38 17.61 12.04
C ASN A 30 -2.19 19.09 12.39
N GLY A 31 -1.02 19.65 12.06
CA GLY A 31 -0.64 21.04 12.37
C GLY A 31 -0.19 21.29 13.82
N ILE A 32 -0.45 20.37 14.75
CA ILE A 32 -0.02 20.47 16.15
C ILE A 32 1.07 19.44 16.44
N LYS A 33 0.85 18.19 16.02
CA LYS A 33 1.77 17.08 16.22
C LYS A 33 2.20 16.45 14.91
N THR A 34 3.30 15.73 14.98
CA THR A 34 3.82 14.90 13.90
C THR A 34 4.08 13.50 14.44
N ILE A 35 3.49 12.49 13.81
CA ILE A 35 3.64 11.08 14.16
C ILE A 35 4.45 10.38 13.06
N PRO A 36 5.59 9.74 13.39
CA PRO A 36 6.32 8.92 12.43
C PRO A 36 5.58 7.62 12.17
N LEU A 37 5.51 7.21 10.91
CA LEU A 37 4.87 5.97 10.47
C LEU A 37 5.81 5.20 9.53
N THR A 38 6.15 3.96 9.88
CA THR A 38 6.98 3.11 9.01
C THR A 38 6.10 2.35 8.04
N VAL A 39 6.26 2.58 6.75
CA VAL A 39 5.41 1.97 5.72
C VAL A 39 6.19 1.07 4.78
N GLN A 40 5.58 -0.04 4.39
CA GLN A 40 5.99 -0.78 3.19
C GLN A 40 5.46 -0.07 1.93
N VAL A 41 6.22 -0.07 0.84
CA VAL A 41 5.86 0.65 -0.39
C VAL A 41 5.39 -0.29 -1.50
N ALA A 42 4.14 -0.11 -1.92
CA ALA A 42 3.50 -0.79 -3.03
C ALA A 42 3.42 0.13 -4.28
N ASP A 43 4.52 0.19 -5.02
CA ASP A 43 4.73 1.06 -6.20
C ASP A 43 4.54 0.35 -7.56
N THR A 44 4.33 -0.97 -7.55
CA THR A 44 4.06 -1.76 -8.76
C THR A 44 2.68 -2.38 -8.69
N PRO A 45 2.01 -2.67 -9.82
CA PRO A 45 0.70 -3.33 -9.83
C PRO A 45 0.67 -4.58 -8.97
N LYS A 46 1.66 -5.47 -9.12
CA LYS A 46 1.77 -6.71 -8.32
C LYS A 46 1.85 -6.46 -6.81
N LYS A 47 2.58 -5.43 -6.37
CA LYS A 47 2.64 -5.09 -4.93
C LYS A 47 1.32 -4.52 -4.44
N ARG A 48 0.65 -3.68 -5.25
CA ARG A 48 -0.66 -3.11 -4.91
C ARG A 48 -1.74 -4.18 -4.85
N ASP A 49 -1.77 -5.09 -5.82
CA ASP A 49 -2.72 -6.21 -5.84
C ASP A 49 -2.56 -7.12 -4.61
N LYS A 50 -1.32 -7.31 -4.14
CA LYS A 50 -1.04 -8.08 -2.92
C LYS A 50 -1.46 -7.34 -1.66
N GLY A 51 -1.18 -6.04 -1.56
CA GLY A 51 -1.47 -5.24 -0.37
C GLY A 51 -0.99 -5.91 0.93
N LEU A 52 -1.83 -5.84 1.97
CA LEU A 52 -1.65 -6.50 3.26
C LEU A 52 -2.35 -7.88 3.35
N MET A 53 -2.60 -8.55 2.22
CA MET A 53 -3.16 -9.91 2.23
C MET A 53 -2.31 -10.86 3.08
N PHE A 54 -2.98 -11.71 3.85
CA PHE A 54 -2.40 -12.72 4.73
C PHE A 54 -1.51 -12.18 5.87
N VAL A 55 -1.50 -10.86 6.10
CA VAL A 55 -0.85 -10.27 7.28
C VAL A 55 -1.75 -10.52 8.49
N GLU A 56 -1.22 -11.24 9.49
CA GLU A 56 -1.96 -11.58 10.71
C GLU A 56 -1.95 -10.45 11.74
N GLN A 57 -0.90 -9.65 11.76
CA GLN A 57 -0.72 -8.53 12.69
C GLN A 57 0.09 -7.42 12.02
N LEU A 58 -0.32 -6.18 12.24
CA LEU A 58 0.40 -4.99 11.81
C LEU A 58 0.77 -4.17 13.07
N PRO A 59 2.04 -3.85 13.30
CA PRO A 59 2.43 -3.01 14.44
C PRO A 59 1.75 -1.63 14.42
N GLU A 60 1.57 -1.03 15.60
CA GLU A 60 0.72 0.17 15.74
C GLU A 60 1.11 1.32 14.81
N ASN A 61 2.41 1.60 14.64
CA ASN A 61 2.91 2.68 13.78
C ASN A 61 3.53 2.14 12.48
N GLU A 62 2.89 1.11 11.93
CA GLU A 62 3.23 0.56 10.64
C GLU A 62 2.05 0.57 9.68
N GLY A 63 2.36 0.49 8.39
CA GLY A 63 1.35 0.51 7.34
C GLY A 63 1.88 0.14 5.97
N MET A 64 1.05 0.36 4.96
CA MET A 64 1.43 0.22 3.56
C MET A 64 1.04 1.47 2.78
N LEU A 65 2.00 2.01 2.03
CA LEU A 65 1.79 3.11 1.11
C LEU A 65 1.67 2.56 -0.31
N PHE A 66 0.52 2.79 -0.92
CA PHE A 66 0.24 2.50 -2.32
C PHE A 66 0.59 3.72 -3.15
N VAL A 67 1.47 3.55 -4.13
CA VAL A 67 1.95 4.63 -5.01
C VAL A 67 1.46 4.36 -6.43
N PHE A 68 0.81 5.35 -7.02
CA PHE A 68 0.35 5.32 -8.40
C PHE A 68 1.21 6.27 -9.25
N SER A 69 1.52 5.88 -10.49
CA SER A 69 2.35 6.68 -11.40
C SER A 69 1.69 7.98 -11.86
N GLY A 70 0.39 8.14 -11.59
CA GLY A 70 -0.39 9.31 -11.90
C GLY A 70 -1.71 9.28 -11.12
N LYS A 71 -2.57 10.24 -11.43
CA LYS A 71 -3.92 10.35 -10.87
C LYS A 71 -4.71 9.07 -11.17
N THR A 72 -5.27 8.46 -10.13
CA THR A 72 -6.06 7.22 -10.23
C THR A 72 -7.47 7.44 -9.69
N TYR A 73 -8.39 6.56 -10.07
CA TYR A 73 -9.76 6.47 -9.55
C TYR A 73 -10.07 5.00 -9.23
N GLY A 74 -10.98 4.76 -8.30
CA GLY A 74 -11.40 3.43 -7.88
C GLY A 74 -11.00 3.10 -6.44
N GLY A 75 -11.58 2.02 -5.92
CA GLY A 75 -11.45 1.64 -4.52
C GLY A 75 -10.47 0.51 -4.22
N PHE A 76 -10.43 0.17 -2.94
CA PHE A 76 -9.69 -0.95 -2.39
C PHE A 76 -10.67 -2.05 -1.95
N TRP A 77 -10.16 -3.26 -1.81
CA TRP A 77 -10.93 -4.41 -1.31
C TRP A 77 -10.11 -5.13 -0.24
N MET A 78 -10.80 -5.92 0.59
CA MET A 78 -10.20 -6.59 1.73
C MET A 78 -10.05 -8.10 1.52
N LYS A 79 -10.03 -8.56 0.26
CA LYS A 79 -9.92 -9.99 -0.07
C LYS A 79 -8.64 -10.56 0.53
N ASN A 80 -8.76 -11.58 1.38
CA ASN A 80 -7.66 -12.22 2.09
C ASN A 80 -6.89 -11.32 3.08
N THR A 81 -7.41 -10.14 3.43
CA THR A 81 -6.85 -9.29 4.48
C THR A 81 -7.48 -9.67 5.82
N PHE A 82 -6.66 -10.08 6.80
CA PHE A 82 -7.17 -10.67 8.05
C PHE A 82 -7.36 -9.67 9.18
N ILE A 83 -6.69 -8.52 9.10
CA ILE A 83 -6.77 -7.44 10.08
C ILE A 83 -7.69 -6.33 9.58
N PRO A 84 -8.47 -5.68 10.48
CA PRO A 84 -9.23 -4.49 10.11
C PRO A 84 -8.28 -3.32 9.87
N LEU A 85 -8.55 -2.53 8.83
CA LEU A 85 -7.68 -1.43 8.40
C LEU A 85 -8.49 -0.14 8.26
N SER A 86 -7.81 0.98 8.43
CA SER A 86 -8.26 2.26 7.89
C SER A 86 -7.38 2.62 6.68
N ILE A 87 -7.97 3.20 5.64
CA ILE A 87 -7.26 3.69 4.47
C ILE A 87 -7.48 5.18 4.27
N ALA A 88 -6.38 5.93 4.13
CA ALA A 88 -6.40 7.34 3.75
C ALA A 88 -6.02 7.49 2.28
N PHE A 89 -6.86 8.17 1.49
CA PHE A 89 -6.60 8.50 0.09
C PHE A 89 -6.00 9.90 0.01
N LEU A 90 -4.87 10.03 -0.70
CA LEU A 90 -4.04 11.24 -0.68
C LEU A 90 -3.90 11.87 -2.07
N ASP A 91 -3.87 13.19 -2.14
CA ASP A 91 -3.45 13.91 -3.36
C ASP A 91 -1.93 13.84 -3.60
N SER A 92 -1.46 14.50 -4.67
CA SER A 92 -0.05 14.53 -5.04
C SER A 92 0.86 15.19 -3.98
N ASP A 93 0.31 16.07 -3.14
CA ASP A 93 1.03 16.80 -2.09
C ASP A 93 0.96 16.09 -0.71
N GLY A 94 0.30 14.93 -0.68
CA GLY A 94 0.11 14.10 0.50
C GLY A 94 -1.01 14.56 1.41
N LYS A 95 -1.92 15.44 0.95
CA LYS A 95 -3.10 15.83 1.72
C LYS A 95 -4.10 14.68 1.76
N ILE A 96 -4.66 14.40 2.93
CA ILE A 96 -5.70 13.41 3.11
C ILE A 96 -7.01 13.95 2.52
N LEU A 97 -7.52 13.31 1.48
CA LEU A 97 -8.76 13.65 0.80
C LEU A 97 -9.96 12.91 1.40
N LYS A 98 -9.76 11.64 1.76
CA LYS A 98 -10.79 10.75 2.30
C LYS A 98 -10.17 9.73 3.22
N ILE A 99 -10.86 9.38 4.31
CA ILE A 99 -10.56 8.21 5.13
C ILE A 99 -11.74 7.25 5.10
N LEU A 100 -11.48 5.96 4.89
CA LEU A 100 -12.46 4.89 4.99
C LEU A 100 -11.96 3.80 5.94
N ASP A 101 -12.89 3.22 6.70
CA ASP A 101 -12.62 2.04 7.52
C ASP A 101 -13.06 0.78 6.77
N MET A 102 -12.22 -0.25 6.83
CA MET A 102 -12.34 -1.45 6.01
C MET A 102 -12.27 -2.70 6.88
N MET A 103 -13.18 -3.64 6.63
CA MET A 103 -13.31 -4.88 7.41
C MET A 103 -12.72 -6.08 6.66
N PRO A 104 -12.13 -7.06 7.37
CA PRO A 104 -11.62 -8.30 6.77
C PRO A 104 -12.66 -8.99 5.88
N CYS A 105 -12.21 -9.56 4.76
CA CYS A 105 -13.07 -10.33 3.87
C CYS A 105 -12.35 -11.57 3.32
N LYS A 106 -12.97 -12.74 3.47
CA LYS A 106 -12.46 -14.03 2.96
C LYS A 106 -13.35 -14.65 1.88
N GLU A 107 -14.42 -13.95 1.51
CA GLU A 107 -15.37 -14.39 0.50
C GLU A 107 -14.79 -14.28 -0.92
N ASP A 108 -15.41 -14.98 -1.86
CA ASP A 108 -15.04 -14.86 -3.27
C ASP A 108 -15.30 -13.44 -3.80
N PHE A 109 -16.37 -12.81 -3.32
CA PHE A 109 -16.82 -11.47 -3.66
C PHE A 109 -16.73 -10.55 -2.44
N CYS A 110 -15.70 -9.71 -2.39
CA CYS A 110 -15.53 -8.71 -1.34
C CYS A 110 -16.05 -7.35 -1.77
N PRO A 111 -16.63 -6.55 -0.86
CA PRO A 111 -17.01 -5.18 -1.16
C PRO A 111 -15.78 -4.35 -1.55
N THR A 112 -16.03 -3.34 -2.38
CA THR A 112 -15.02 -2.33 -2.73
C THR A 112 -15.29 -1.06 -1.94
N TYR A 113 -14.24 -0.52 -1.34
CA TYR A 113 -14.20 0.73 -0.60
C TYR A 113 -13.66 1.83 -1.54
N ASP A 114 -14.56 2.48 -2.26
CA ASP A 114 -14.25 3.55 -3.20
C ASP A 114 -14.36 4.93 -2.51
N PRO A 115 -13.34 5.80 -2.60
CA PRO A 115 -13.44 7.14 -2.03
C PRO A 115 -14.31 8.10 -2.86
N GLU A 116 -14.81 7.66 -4.03
CA GLU A 116 -15.60 8.44 -4.99
C GLU A 116 -14.89 9.72 -5.46
N LEU A 117 -13.55 9.67 -5.44
CA LEU A 117 -12.67 10.74 -5.88
C LEU A 117 -11.38 10.19 -6.44
N THR A 118 -10.63 11.06 -7.08
CA THR A 118 -9.33 10.74 -7.65
C THR A 118 -8.18 11.06 -6.68
N TYR A 119 -7.17 10.21 -6.64
CA TYR A 119 -6.04 10.33 -5.71
C TYR A 119 -4.72 9.91 -6.38
N HIS A 120 -3.59 10.12 -5.69
CA HIS A 120 -2.24 9.74 -6.13
C HIS A 120 -1.61 8.66 -5.25
N TYR A 121 -2.00 8.63 -3.98
CA TYR A 121 -1.53 7.64 -3.02
C TYR A 121 -2.68 7.12 -2.16
N ALA A 122 -2.50 5.94 -1.59
CA ALA A 122 -3.34 5.48 -0.51
C ALA A 122 -2.46 4.92 0.62
N LEU A 123 -2.86 5.14 1.87
CA LEU A 123 -2.13 4.71 3.06
C LEU A 123 -3.04 3.83 3.92
N GLU A 124 -2.71 2.55 3.99
CA GLU A 124 -3.34 1.60 4.91
C GLU A 124 -2.58 1.56 6.24
N VAL A 125 -3.34 1.61 7.34
CA VAL A 125 -2.89 1.44 8.73
C VAL A 125 -3.92 0.62 9.50
N ASN A 126 -3.59 0.19 10.72
CA ASN A 126 -4.59 -0.45 11.60
C ASN A 126 -5.85 0.42 11.75
N LEU A 127 -7.01 -0.24 11.78
CA LEU A 127 -8.28 0.42 12.07
C LEU A 127 -8.18 1.26 13.36
N GLY A 128 -8.67 2.50 13.32
CA GLY A 128 -8.67 3.42 14.45
C GLY A 128 -7.36 4.17 14.68
N TRP A 129 -6.30 3.90 13.90
CA TRP A 129 -5.02 4.61 14.03
C TRP A 129 -5.17 6.11 13.79
N PHE A 130 -5.94 6.52 12.77
CA PHE A 130 -6.18 7.93 12.46
C PHE A 130 -6.90 8.66 13.60
N GLU A 131 -7.96 8.06 14.15
CA GLU A 131 -8.70 8.61 15.28
C GLU A 131 -7.82 8.75 16.52
N LYS A 132 -7.12 7.67 16.92
CA LYS A 132 -6.17 7.68 18.05
C LYS A 132 -5.12 8.78 17.90
N ASN A 133 -4.61 8.96 16.69
CA ASN A 133 -3.62 9.96 16.37
C ASN A 133 -4.21 11.31 15.97
N GLN A 134 -5.52 11.54 16.09
CA GLN A 134 -6.17 12.80 15.73
C GLN A 134 -5.72 13.34 14.36
N ILE A 135 -5.52 12.42 13.41
CA ILE A 135 -5.25 12.71 12.01
C ILE A 135 -6.57 12.56 11.26
N LYS A 136 -6.94 13.55 10.45
CA LYS A 136 -8.25 13.59 9.76
C LYS A 136 -8.13 14.05 8.31
N GLU A 137 -9.23 13.98 7.57
CA GLU A 137 -9.33 14.58 6.25
C GLU A 137 -8.92 16.07 6.30
N GLY A 138 -8.08 16.49 5.34
CA GLY A 138 -7.46 17.82 5.30
C GLY A 138 -6.05 17.89 5.87
N ASP A 139 -5.65 16.95 6.73
CA ASP A 139 -4.29 16.84 7.27
C ASP A 139 -3.32 16.27 6.21
N PHE A 140 -2.03 16.15 6.58
CA PHE A 140 -0.98 15.76 5.63
C PHE A 140 -0.17 14.55 6.07
N ILE A 141 0.19 13.74 5.09
CA ILE A 141 1.24 12.72 5.16
C ILE A 141 2.44 13.24 4.35
N LYS A 142 3.62 13.34 4.98
CA LYS A 142 4.86 13.78 4.33
C LYS A 142 5.80 12.60 4.08
N PHE A 143 6.38 12.55 2.88
CA PHE A 143 7.22 11.48 2.34
C PHE A 143 8.72 11.71 2.53
#